data_AF-A0A7K2C3E7-F1
#
_entry.id   AF-A0A7K2C3E7-F1
#
_cell.length_a   1.000
_cell.length_b   1.000
_cell.length_c   1.000
_cell.angle_alpha   90.00
_cell.angle_beta   90.00
_cell.angle_gamma   90.00
#
_symmetry.space_group_name_H-M   'P 1'
#
loop_
_entity.id
_entity.type
_entity.pdbx_description
1 polymer ?
#
loop_
_entity_poly.entity_id
_entity_poly.type
_entity_poly.pdbx_seq_one_letter_code
_entity_poly.pdbx_strand_id
1 'polypeptide(L)'
;MPIDPLDLAFGDMEYEFAVTRKMLSRVPDDCFDWRPHNKSWTMGQLACHVVDLLWWGVITLEEDGIDMSQPWPKTEASTQAEVMAKYEGNEKQLREVLDRTTMGTLEEPWTLSYGEQVFFTEPKWVVFRRFVISHIVHHRAQLSVYLRMNDVPLPGSYGPSADEN
;
A
#
# COMPACT_ATOMS: atom_id res chain seq x y z
N MET A 1 9.35 27.03 -13.60
CA MET A 1 10.05 26.53 -12.39
C MET A 1 10.71 25.22 -12.76
N PRO A 2 11.93 24.92 -12.28
CA PRO A 2 12.43 23.55 -12.35
C PRO A 2 11.48 22.64 -11.58
N ILE A 3 11.21 21.45 -12.13
CA ILE A 3 10.38 20.43 -11.47
C ILE A 3 11.21 19.86 -10.31
N ASP A 4 10.60 19.70 -9.13
CA ASP A 4 11.26 19.02 -8.02
C ASP A 4 11.50 17.54 -8.42
N PRO A 5 12.72 16.99 -8.31
CA PRO A 5 12.95 15.57 -8.55
C PRO A 5 12.03 14.63 -7.76
N LEU A 6 11.56 15.06 -6.58
CA LEU A 6 10.56 14.33 -5.79
C LEU A 6 9.20 14.30 -6.49
N ASP A 7 8.80 15.38 -7.16
CA ASP A 7 7.57 15.42 -7.96
C ASP A 7 7.66 14.45 -9.15
N LEU A 8 8.85 14.26 -9.74
CA LEU A 8 9.06 13.29 -10.81
C LEU A 8 8.97 11.84 -10.30
N ALA A 9 9.47 11.58 -9.09
CA ALA A 9 9.48 10.24 -8.52
C ALA A 9 8.10 9.83 -7.96
N PHE A 10 7.39 10.76 -7.31
CA PHE A 10 6.21 10.49 -6.48
C PHE A 10 5.02 11.45 -6.72
N GLY A 11 5.01 12.20 -7.83
CA GLY A 11 3.96 13.20 -8.10
C GLY A 11 2.53 12.65 -8.23
N ASP A 12 2.36 11.33 -8.39
CA ASP A 12 1.05 10.64 -8.40
C ASP A 12 0.62 10.12 -7.01
N MET A 13 1.50 10.16 -6.01
CA MET A 13 1.29 9.49 -4.72
C MET A 13 0.01 9.93 -3.99
N GLU A 14 -0.25 11.23 -3.89
CA GLU A 14 -1.45 11.76 -3.22
C GLU A 14 -2.74 11.25 -3.86
N TYR A 15 -2.76 11.21 -5.18
CA TYR A 15 -3.87 10.67 -5.94
C TYR A 15 -4.02 9.17 -5.67
N GLU A 16 -2.92 8.41 -5.70
CA GLU A 16 -2.96 6.96 -5.46
C GLU A 16 -3.44 6.62 -4.05
N PHE A 17 -3.02 7.37 -3.03
CA PHE A 17 -3.49 7.18 -1.66
C PHE A 17 -4.96 7.53 -1.52
N ALA A 18 -5.41 8.67 -2.06
CA ALA A 18 -6.81 9.06 -2.02
C ALA A 18 -7.75 8.02 -2.67
N VAL A 19 -7.38 7.49 -3.84
CA VAL A 19 -8.17 6.44 -4.51
C VAL A 19 -8.14 5.13 -3.72
N THR A 20 -7.00 4.78 -3.12
CA THR A 20 -6.87 3.59 -2.27
C THR A 20 -7.76 3.68 -1.04
N ARG A 21 -7.76 4.84 -0.35
CA ARG A 21 -8.65 5.11 0.79
C ARG A 21 -10.12 4.93 0.42
N LYS A 22 -10.54 5.48 -0.73
CA LYS A 22 -11.92 5.30 -1.24
C LYS A 22 -12.22 3.82 -1.50
N MET A 23 -11.30 3.09 -2.12
CA MET A 23 -11.50 1.66 -2.42
C MET A 23 -11.66 0.84 -1.13
N LEU A 24 -10.79 1.05 -0.14
CA LEU A 24 -10.86 0.35 1.15
C LEU A 24 -12.15 0.67 1.91
N SER A 25 -12.67 1.89 1.81
CA SER A 25 -13.95 2.25 2.43
C SER A 25 -15.15 1.51 1.83
N ARG A 26 -15.00 0.81 0.71
CA ARG A 26 -16.06 0.01 0.10
C ARG A 26 -16.08 -1.46 0.56
N VAL A 27 -15.05 -1.92 1.30
CA VAL A 27 -15.00 -3.31 1.78
C VAL A 27 -16.22 -3.57 2.69
N PRO A 28 -17.10 -4.52 2.39
CA PRO A 28 -18.24 -4.81 3.25
C PRO A 28 -17.84 -5.84 4.32
N ASP A 29 -18.34 -5.64 5.54
CA ASP A 29 -18.01 -6.49 6.70
C ASP A 29 -18.38 -7.96 6.49
N ASP A 30 -19.46 -8.23 5.75
CA ASP A 30 -19.98 -9.56 5.49
C ASP A 30 -19.17 -10.37 4.44
N CYS A 31 -18.21 -9.74 3.75
CA CYS A 31 -17.39 -10.40 2.74
C CYS A 31 -15.92 -10.59 3.15
N PHE A 32 -15.55 -10.33 4.42
CA PHE A 32 -14.14 -10.43 4.86
C PHE A 32 -13.48 -11.78 4.58
N ASP A 33 -14.24 -12.88 4.70
CA ASP A 33 -13.77 -14.25 4.44
C ASP A 33 -13.92 -14.70 2.97
N TRP A 34 -14.56 -13.88 2.14
CA TRP A 34 -14.78 -14.21 0.73
C TRP A 34 -13.48 -14.18 -0.06
N ARG A 35 -13.32 -15.12 -1.00
CA ARG A 35 -12.22 -15.15 -1.97
C ARG A 35 -12.71 -15.75 -3.29
N PRO A 36 -12.21 -15.26 -4.44
CA PRO A 36 -12.60 -15.78 -5.75
C PRO A 36 -12.05 -17.19 -6.01
N HIS A 37 -11.00 -17.59 -5.28
CA HIS A 37 -10.34 -18.88 -5.45
C HIS A 37 -9.63 -19.29 -4.15
N ASN A 38 -9.49 -20.59 -3.88
CA ASN A 38 -8.90 -21.09 -2.63
C ASN A 38 -7.41 -20.71 -2.44
N LYS A 39 -6.68 -20.49 -3.55
CA LYS A 39 -5.29 -19.99 -3.56
C LYS A 39 -5.18 -18.47 -3.41
N SER A 40 -6.30 -17.76 -3.44
CA SER A 40 -6.32 -16.33 -3.23
C SER A 40 -6.48 -15.98 -1.76
N TRP A 41 -5.97 -14.81 -1.38
CA TRP A 41 -6.33 -14.19 -0.11
C TRP A 41 -7.83 -13.93 -0.02
N THR A 42 -8.33 -13.89 1.21
CA THR A 42 -9.68 -13.36 1.46
C THR A 42 -9.72 -11.85 1.23
N MET A 43 -10.91 -11.29 1.09
CA MET A 43 -11.09 -9.84 0.94
C MET A 43 -10.47 -9.08 2.11
N GLY A 44 -10.67 -9.56 3.35
CA GLY A 44 -10.05 -8.97 4.54
C GLY A 44 -8.53 -9.03 4.51
N GLN A 45 -7.95 -10.19 4.16
CA GLN A 45 -6.50 -10.34 4.03
C GLN A 45 -5.91 -9.41 2.97
N LEU A 46 -6.57 -9.27 1.81
CA LEU A 46 -6.12 -8.38 0.75
C LEU A 46 -6.23 -6.91 1.16
N ALA A 47 -7.32 -6.52 1.82
CA ALA A 47 -7.50 -5.17 2.34
C ALA A 47 -6.43 -4.83 3.39
N CYS A 48 -6.16 -5.75 4.33
CA CYS A 48 -5.10 -5.59 5.32
C CYS A 48 -3.71 -5.50 4.69
N HIS A 49 -3.41 -6.30 3.68
CA HIS A 49 -2.13 -6.20 2.97
C HIS A 49 -1.95 -4.84 2.29
N VAL A 50 -2.99 -4.29 1.68
CA VAL A 50 -2.93 -2.92 1.12
C VAL A 50 -2.60 -1.89 2.21
N VAL A 51 -3.11 -2.06 3.44
CA VAL A 51 -2.78 -1.20 4.60
C VAL A 51 -1.34 -1.42 5.07
N ASP A 52 -0.84 -2.66 5.07
CA ASP A 52 0.54 -2.98 5.43
C ASP A 52 1.55 -2.28 4.51
N LEU A 53 1.20 -2.03 3.24
CA LEU A 53 2.08 -1.35 2.30
C LEU A 53 2.38 0.11 2.68
N LEU A 54 1.50 0.79 3.42
CA LEU A 54 1.81 2.11 3.97
C LEU A 54 2.88 2.03 5.06
N TRP A 55 2.83 1.01 5.91
CA TRP A 55 3.86 0.75 6.90
C TRP A 55 5.19 0.37 6.22
N TRP A 56 5.15 -0.39 5.13
CA TRP A 56 6.33 -0.62 4.28
C TRP A 56 6.92 0.69 3.74
N GLY A 57 6.10 1.70 3.48
CA GLY A 57 6.57 3.04 3.17
C GLY A 57 7.40 3.66 4.28
N VAL A 58 6.90 3.61 5.52
CA VAL A 58 7.57 4.15 6.72
C VAL A 58 8.94 3.51 6.89
N ILE A 59 8.99 2.19 7.00
CA ILE A 59 10.24 1.45 7.23
C ILE A 59 11.20 1.49 6.03
N THR A 60 10.71 1.64 4.80
CA THR A 60 11.60 1.85 3.65
C THR A 60 12.37 3.16 3.80
N LEU A 61 11.74 4.20 4.33
CA LEU A 61 12.35 5.52 4.45
C LEU A 61 13.20 5.65 5.73
N GLU A 62 12.79 5.01 6.83
CA GLU A 62 13.45 5.14 8.14
C GLU A 62 14.56 4.11 8.40
N GLU A 63 14.46 2.91 7.82
CA GLU A 63 15.39 1.81 8.10
C GLU A 63 16.26 1.46 6.88
N ASP A 64 17.29 0.63 7.07
CA ASP A 64 18.19 0.20 5.99
C ASP A 64 17.76 -1.13 5.34
N GLY A 65 16.69 -1.76 5.82
CA GLY A 65 16.22 -3.04 5.31
C GLY A 65 15.15 -3.74 6.13
N ILE A 66 14.64 -4.86 5.60
CA ILE A 66 13.86 -5.85 6.34
C ILE A 66 14.52 -7.22 6.19
N ASP A 67 14.65 -7.92 7.31
CA ASP A 67 14.81 -9.36 7.35
C ASP A 67 13.45 -10.05 7.55
N MET A 68 12.93 -10.67 6.50
CA MET A 68 11.66 -11.41 6.48
C MET A 68 11.70 -12.75 7.23
N SER A 69 12.81 -13.09 7.90
CA SER A 69 12.83 -14.19 8.87
C SER A 69 12.46 -13.72 10.28
N GLN A 70 12.53 -12.41 10.55
CA GLN A 70 12.13 -11.82 11.84
C GLN A 70 10.62 -11.58 11.89
N PRO A 71 10.00 -11.44 13.07
CA PRO A 71 8.62 -10.98 13.17
C PRO A 71 8.46 -9.53 12.68
N TRP A 72 7.41 -9.26 11.91
CA TRP A 72 6.99 -7.89 11.57
C TRP A 72 5.50 -7.68 11.90
N PRO A 73 5.07 -6.43 12.11
CA PRO A 73 3.67 -6.10 12.33
C PRO A 73 2.83 -6.55 11.13
N LYS A 74 1.72 -7.23 11.38
CA LYS A 74 0.71 -7.55 10.36
C LYS A 74 -0.57 -6.82 10.72
N THR A 75 -1.20 -6.20 9.73
CA THR A 75 -2.51 -5.59 9.92
C THR A 75 -3.54 -6.70 10.11
N GLU A 76 -4.12 -6.75 11.30
CA GLU A 76 -5.26 -7.62 11.63
C GLU A 76 -6.50 -6.76 11.85
N ALA A 77 -7.50 -6.92 10.98
CA ALA A 77 -8.79 -6.27 11.06
C ALA A 77 -9.89 -7.27 10.65
N SER A 78 -11.04 -7.16 11.29
CA SER A 78 -12.23 -7.99 11.04
C SER A 78 -13.42 -7.18 10.54
N THR A 79 -13.28 -5.85 10.46
CA THR A 79 -14.31 -4.94 9.95
C THR A 79 -13.68 -3.86 9.08
N GLN A 80 -14.49 -3.26 8.20
CA GLN A 80 -14.12 -2.12 7.39
C GLN A 80 -13.68 -0.93 8.24
N ALA A 81 -14.37 -0.69 9.37
CA ALA A 81 -14.01 0.38 10.28
C ALA A 81 -12.59 0.20 10.84
N GLU A 82 -12.21 -1.02 11.21
CA GLU A 82 -10.85 -1.34 11.68
C GLU A 82 -9.80 -1.22 10.57
N VAL A 83 -10.11 -1.66 9.34
CA VAL A 83 -9.24 -1.46 8.17
C VAL A 83 -8.98 0.03 7.95
N MET A 84 -10.04 0.85 7.97
CA MET A 84 -9.93 2.28 7.75
C MET A 84 -9.15 2.98 8.88
N ALA A 85 -9.38 2.61 10.14
CA ALA A 85 -8.64 3.19 11.26
C ALA A 85 -7.12 2.90 11.16
N LYS A 86 -6.74 1.70 10.71
CA LYS A 86 -5.32 1.36 10.50
C LYS A 86 -4.74 2.05 9.27
N TYR A 87 -5.51 2.15 8.19
CA TYR A 87 -5.10 2.92 7.01
C TYR A 87 -4.77 4.36 7.38
N GLU A 88 -5.66 5.04 8.11
CA GLU A 88 -5.47 6.43 8.54
C GLU A 88 -4.27 6.58 9.49
N GLY A 89 -4.08 5.63 10.40
CA GLY A 89 -2.91 5.59 11.28
C GLY A 89 -1.59 5.47 10.50
N ASN A 90 -1.50 4.50 9.58
CA ASN A 90 -0.30 4.27 8.78
C ASN A 90 -0.05 5.41 7.78
N GLU A 91 -1.10 5.95 7.17
CA GLU A 91 -1.01 7.09 6.25
C GLU A 91 -0.45 8.31 6.98
N LYS A 92 -0.94 8.60 8.19
CA LYS A 92 -0.43 9.70 9.01
C LYS A 92 1.06 9.53 9.31
N GLN A 93 1.48 8.34 9.77
CA GLN A 93 2.89 8.07 10.05
C GLN A 93 3.76 8.23 8.80
N LEU A 94 3.31 7.69 7.67
CA LEU A 94 4.03 7.81 6.40
C LEU A 94 4.20 9.28 5.98
N ARG A 95 3.16 10.10 6.13
CA ARG A 95 3.23 11.54 5.84
C ARG A 95 4.26 12.25 6.73
N GLU A 96 4.27 11.97 8.03
CA GLU A 96 5.26 12.54 8.95
C GLU A 96 6.70 12.18 8.53
N VAL A 97 6.93 10.97 8.00
CA VAL A 97 8.24 10.53 7.48
C VAL A 97 8.59 11.22 6.17
N LEU A 98 7.63 11.33 5.25
CA LEU A 98 7.81 12.00 3.97
C LEU A 98 8.18 13.47 4.15
N ASP A 99 7.55 14.18 5.09
CA ASP A 99 7.83 15.60 5.37
C ASP A 99 9.28 15.89 5.77
N ARG A 100 9.99 14.87 6.29
CA ARG A 100 11.42 14.94 6.67
C ARG A 100 12.35 14.20 5.71
N THR A 101 11.82 13.53 4.69
CA THR A 101 12.60 12.76 3.73
C THR A 101 13.34 13.71 2.78
N THR A 102 14.62 13.42 2.53
CA THR A 102 15.46 14.20 1.62
C THR A 102 15.88 13.37 0.42
N MET A 103 16.37 14.02 -0.64
CA MET A 103 17.01 13.32 -1.76
C MET A 103 18.16 12.40 -1.31
N GLY A 104 18.93 12.82 -0.30
CA GLY A 104 20.01 12.01 0.25
C GLY A 104 19.48 10.71 0.88
N THR A 105 18.43 10.80 1.68
CA THR A 105 17.75 9.62 2.25
C THR A 105 17.29 8.67 1.15
N LEU A 106 16.71 9.20 0.08
CA LEU A 106 16.18 8.39 -1.01
C LEU A 106 17.26 7.62 -1.80
N GLU A 107 18.49 8.12 -1.83
CA GLU A 107 19.63 7.48 -2.49
C GLU A 107 20.30 6.40 -1.62
N GLU A 108 20.00 6.33 -0.32
CA GLU A 108 20.56 5.33 0.59
C GLU A 108 20.16 3.91 0.16
N PRO A 109 21.06 2.92 0.34
CA PRO A 109 20.75 1.53 0.03
C PRO A 109 19.76 0.95 1.04
N TRP A 110 18.84 0.12 0.55
CA TRP A 110 17.86 -0.60 1.35
C TRP A 110 17.84 -2.07 0.96
N THR A 111 17.85 -2.98 1.93
CA THR A 111 18.03 -4.43 1.71
C THR A 111 16.82 -5.25 2.14
N LEU A 112 16.32 -6.13 1.25
CA LEU A 112 15.38 -7.19 1.62
C LEU A 112 16.12 -8.51 1.78
N SER A 113 15.94 -9.19 2.91
CA SER A 113 16.53 -10.51 3.17
C SER A 113 15.55 -11.49 3.83
N TYR A 114 15.96 -12.74 3.95
CA TYR A 114 15.39 -13.76 4.83
C TYR A 114 16.56 -14.49 5.50
N GLY A 115 16.86 -14.11 6.74
CA GLY A 115 18.07 -14.51 7.45
C GLY A 115 19.31 -14.09 6.66
N GLU A 116 20.17 -15.05 6.35
CA GLU A 116 21.40 -14.81 5.57
C GLU A 116 21.15 -14.63 4.06
N GLN A 117 19.96 -14.96 3.55
CA GLN A 117 19.65 -14.84 2.14
C GLN A 117 19.21 -13.41 1.80
N VAL A 118 20.06 -12.66 1.10
CA VAL A 118 19.69 -11.36 0.52
C VAL A 118 18.92 -11.57 -0.78
N PHE A 119 17.73 -10.96 -0.89
CA PHE A 119 16.97 -10.94 -2.14
C PHE A 119 17.42 -9.80 -3.05
N PHE A 120 17.59 -8.59 -2.51
CA PHE A 120 18.13 -7.43 -3.22
C PHE A 120 18.62 -6.35 -2.25
N THR A 121 19.48 -5.48 -2.76
CA THR A 121 19.80 -4.18 -2.17
C THR A 121 19.64 -3.11 -3.26
N GLU A 122 18.79 -2.11 -3.02
CA GLU A 122 18.43 -1.07 -4.00
C GLU A 122 18.30 0.29 -3.30
N PRO A 123 18.43 1.42 -4.01
CA PRO A 123 18.14 2.73 -3.44
C PRO A 123 16.71 2.82 -2.89
N LYS A 124 16.51 3.49 -1.75
CA LYS A 124 15.19 3.65 -1.09
C LYS A 124 14.12 4.18 -2.04
N TRP A 125 14.43 5.10 -2.96
CA TRP A 125 13.43 5.59 -3.93
C TRP A 125 12.91 4.51 -4.88
N VAL A 126 13.76 3.57 -5.30
CA VAL A 126 13.37 2.44 -6.15
C VAL A 126 12.45 1.51 -5.37
N VAL A 127 12.83 1.21 -4.12
CA VAL A 127 12.05 0.36 -3.22
C VAL A 127 10.69 0.97 -2.94
N PHE A 128 10.64 2.25 -2.58
CA PHE A 128 9.41 2.98 -2.31
C PHE A 128 8.49 3.01 -3.54
N ARG A 129 9.02 3.37 -4.72
CA ARG A 129 8.20 3.41 -5.94
C ARG A 129 7.63 2.04 -6.32
N ARG A 130 8.43 0.98 -6.22
CA ARG A 130 8.07 -0.37 -6.68
C ARG A 130 7.24 -1.14 -5.64
N PHE A 131 7.70 -1.21 -4.40
CA PHE A 131 7.14 -2.07 -3.36
C PHE A 131 6.12 -1.38 -2.46
N VAL A 132 5.97 -0.06 -2.57
CA VAL A 132 4.92 0.70 -1.89
C VAL A 132 3.89 1.18 -2.91
N ILE A 133 4.22 2.16 -3.75
CA ILE A 133 3.23 2.82 -4.63
C ILE A 133 2.67 1.84 -5.68
N SER A 134 3.53 1.26 -6.53
CA SER A 134 3.08 0.33 -7.58
C SER A 134 2.41 -0.91 -6.99
N HIS A 135 2.83 -1.35 -5.81
CA HIS A 135 2.30 -2.51 -5.12
C HIS A 135 0.91 -2.24 -4.54
N ILE A 136 0.67 -1.04 -3.99
CA ILE A 136 -0.65 -0.56 -3.59
C ILE A 136 -1.57 -0.53 -4.82
N VAL A 137 -1.14 0.05 -5.94
CA VAL A 137 -1.94 0.09 -7.18
C VAL A 137 -2.30 -1.31 -7.66
N HIS A 138 -1.34 -2.23 -7.65
CA HIS A 138 -1.54 -3.62 -8.04
C HIS A 138 -2.61 -4.31 -7.18
N HIS A 139 -2.49 -4.25 -5.85
CA HIS A 139 -3.44 -4.92 -4.96
C HIS A 139 -4.77 -4.17 -4.82
N ARG A 140 -4.79 -2.85 -5.01
CA ARG A 140 -6.05 -2.09 -5.15
C ARG A 140 -6.83 -2.54 -6.37
N ALA A 141 -6.16 -2.76 -7.51
CA ALA A 141 -6.81 -3.30 -8.71
C ALA A 141 -7.37 -4.70 -8.44
N GLN A 142 -6.61 -5.56 -7.75
CA GLN A 142 -7.10 -6.86 -7.30
C GLN A 142 -8.34 -6.73 -6.40
N LEU A 143 -8.31 -5.84 -5.42
CA LEU A 143 -9.43 -5.58 -4.50
C LEU A 143 -10.67 -5.08 -5.26
N SER A 144 -10.49 -4.24 -6.29
CA SER A 144 -11.62 -3.77 -7.10
C SER A 144 -12.37 -4.92 -7.79
N VAL A 145 -11.66 -5.97 -8.24
CA VAL A 145 -12.29 -7.17 -8.80
C VAL A 145 -13.07 -7.94 -7.73
N TYR A 146 -12.54 -8.01 -6.50
CA TYR A 146 -13.23 -8.68 -5.39
C TYR A 146 -14.52 -7.96 -5.06
N LEU A 147 -14.47 -6.65 -4.94
CA LEU A 147 -15.63 -5.80 -4.69
C LEU A 147 -16.67 -5.95 -5.82
N ARG A 148 -16.23 -5.92 -7.09
CA ARG A 148 -17.14 -6.11 -8.24
C ARG A 148 -17.83 -7.46 -8.24
N MET A 149 -17.13 -8.54 -7.87
CA MET A 149 -17.69 -9.89 -7.81
C MET A 149 -18.70 -10.08 -6.67
N ASN A 150 -18.74 -9.15 -5.71
CA ASN A 150 -19.71 -9.13 -4.60
C ASN A 150 -20.69 -7.95 -4.74
N ASP A 151 -20.92 -7.48 -5.97
CA ASP A 151 -21.89 -6.42 -6.30
C ASP A 151 -21.69 -5.11 -5.52
N VAL A 152 -20.44 -4.83 -5.08
CA VAL A 152 -20.10 -3.59 -4.40
C VAL A 152 -19.78 -2.49 -5.44
N PRO A 153 -20.42 -1.30 -5.36
CA PRO A 153 -20.10 -0.17 -6.23
C PRO A 153 -18.65 0.29 -6.10
N LEU A 154 -17.98 0.48 -7.24
CA LEU A 154 -16.56 0.85 -7.27
C LEU A 154 -16.36 2.36 -7.47
N PRO A 155 -15.39 2.97 -6.77
CA PRO A 155 -14.96 4.32 -7.11
C PRO A 155 -14.22 4.34 -8.45
N GLY A 156 -14.22 5.52 -9.09
CA GLY A 156 -13.30 5.80 -10.19
C GLY A 156 -11.84 5.75 -9.72
N SER A 157 -10.96 5.27 -10.61
CA SER A 157 -9.51 5.38 -10.45
C SER A 157 -9.01 6.23 -11.61
N TYR A 158 -8.22 5.71 -12.54
CA TYR A 158 -7.68 6.46 -13.69
C TYR A 158 -8.71 6.97 -14.71
N GLY A 159 -9.98 6.67 -14.45
CA GLY A 159 -11.15 7.08 -15.21
C GLY A 159 -12.41 6.70 -14.43
N PRO A 160 -13.59 6.97 -15.01
CA PRO A 160 -14.85 6.60 -14.40
C PRO A 160 -14.97 5.08 -14.25
N SER A 161 -15.73 4.65 -13.25
CA SER A 161 -16.18 3.26 -13.12
C SER A 161 -17.58 3.13 -13.74
N ALA A 162 -18.17 1.93 -13.70
CA ALA A 162 -19.59 1.77 -14.04
C ALA A 162 -20.54 2.41 -13.00
N ASP A 163 -20.03 2.83 -11.84
CA ASP A 163 -20.81 3.29 -10.68
C ASP A 163 -20.52 4.74 -10.27
N GLU A 164 -19.38 5.32 -10.67
CA GLU A 164 -18.98 6.70 -10.36
C GLU A 164 -18.32 7.38 -11.58
N ASN A 165 -18.66 8.67 -11.80
CA ASN A 165 -18.13 9.52 -12.89
C ASN A 165 -17.18 10.58 -12.39
#